data_AF-A0A389MMX3-F1
#
_entry.id   AF-A0A389MMX3-F1
#
_cell.length_a   1.000
_cell.length_b   1.000
_cell.length_c   1.000
_cell.angle_alpha   90.00
_cell.angle_beta   90.00
_cell.angle_gamma   90.00
#
_symmetry.space_group_name_H-M   'P 1'
#
loop_
_entity.id
_entity.type
_entity.pdbx_description
1 polymer ?
#
loop_
_entity_poly.entity_id
_entity_poly.type
_entity_poly.pdbx_seq_one_letter_code
_entity_poly.pdbx_strand_id
1 'polypeptide(L)'
;MTSSVSHPNTISLSLDEVHALALRVLTHHGLSDAHAQAIARVIVAGERDECHSHGVFRLLMCAKSLKGGKVACAAVPRVTERSAAVVSVDAQGGFSQLAFELGSQHLVEKARRTGIAALAVNNCFHFSALWPEVESIAAHGLAALAMTPSHSWVAPTGGKRGVFGTNPIAFSWPRPSGHPYVFDFATSAVARGEIELYRRSGRALPLGWGIDASGAPSTDAATVMQQGAMLTFGEHKGSALSTMIELLAGPLIGDLTSMESKALDDSSGGGVAVRLFMAS
;
A
#
# COMPACT_ATOMS: atom_id res chain seq x y z
N MET A 1 -5.92 36.12 -9.59
CA MET A 1 -5.34 35.81 -10.90
C MET A 1 -4.20 34.83 -10.68
N THR A 2 -4.50 33.53 -10.63
CA THR A 2 -3.49 32.48 -10.53
C THR A 2 -3.02 32.17 -11.95
N SER A 3 -1.77 32.52 -12.26
CA SER A 3 -1.15 32.19 -13.53
C SER A 3 -1.03 30.66 -13.64
N SER A 4 -1.81 30.05 -14.54
CA SER A 4 -1.63 28.66 -14.92
C SER A 4 -0.27 28.52 -15.61
N VAL A 5 0.68 27.86 -14.95
CA VAL A 5 1.92 27.44 -15.60
C VAL A 5 1.57 26.31 -16.56
N SER A 6 1.27 26.64 -17.82
CA SER A 6 1.03 25.65 -18.87
C SER A 6 2.27 24.80 -19.07
N HIS A 7 2.22 23.53 -18.67
CA HIS A 7 3.25 22.55 -18.98
C HIS A 7 3.00 22.07 -20.43
N PRO A 8 3.90 22.33 -21.38
CA PRO A 8 3.60 22.24 -22.82
C PRO A 8 3.40 20.81 -23.39
N ASN A 9 3.15 19.80 -22.55
CA ASN A 9 2.94 18.41 -22.97
C ASN A 9 2.01 17.61 -22.03
N THR A 10 0.97 18.22 -21.48
CA THR A 10 -0.05 17.49 -20.70
C THR A 10 -1.10 16.88 -21.62
N ILE A 11 -1.40 15.60 -21.43
CA ILE A 11 -2.55 14.91 -22.05
C ILE A 11 -3.69 14.82 -21.03
N SER A 12 -4.94 14.99 -21.48
CA SER A 12 -6.13 14.76 -20.67
C SER A 12 -6.71 13.40 -21.02
N LEU A 13 -6.99 12.59 -20.00
CA LEU A 13 -7.64 11.29 -20.14
C LEU A 13 -8.88 11.26 -19.25
N SER A 14 -9.98 10.72 -19.77
CA SER A 14 -11.14 10.32 -18.97
C SER A 14 -10.79 9.15 -18.05
N LEU A 15 -11.57 8.94 -16.99
CA LEU A 15 -11.37 7.81 -16.07
C LEU A 15 -11.50 6.45 -16.79
N ASP A 16 -12.36 6.36 -17.81
CA ASP A 16 -12.50 5.17 -18.65
C ASP A 16 -11.24 4.92 -19.51
N GLU A 17 -10.62 5.99 -20.03
CA GLU A 17 -9.35 5.88 -20.74
C GLU A 17 -8.20 5.49 -19.82
N VAL A 18 -8.19 5.99 -18.57
CA VAL A 18 -7.24 5.57 -17.53
C VAL A 18 -7.43 4.09 -17.21
N HIS A 19 -8.67 3.65 -17.02
CA HIS A 19 -9.00 2.24 -16.78
C HIS A 19 -8.53 1.35 -17.94
N ALA A 20 -8.86 1.73 -19.17
CA ALA A 20 -8.45 1.01 -20.38
C ALA A 20 -6.92 0.98 -20.55
N LEU A 21 -6.23 2.08 -20.23
CA LEU A 21 -4.77 2.13 -20.23
C LEU A 21 -4.18 1.15 -19.20
N ALA A 22 -4.69 1.17 -17.96
CA ALA A 22 -4.25 0.26 -16.92
C ALA A 22 -4.41 -1.20 -17.33
N LEU A 23 -5.60 -1.57 -17.84
CA LEU A 23 -5.86 -2.92 -18.34
C LEU A 23 -4.87 -3.32 -19.44
N ARG A 24 -4.70 -2.49 -20.48
CA ARG A 24 -3.79 -2.79 -21.59
C ARG A 24 -2.36 -3.02 -21.11
N VAL A 25 -1.84 -2.17 -20.21
CA VAL A 25 -0.48 -2.31 -19.69
C VAL A 25 -0.34 -3.60 -18.88
N LEU A 26 -1.27 -3.87 -17.98
CA LEU A 26 -1.19 -5.03 -17.08
C LEU A 26 -1.32 -6.35 -17.83
N THR A 27 -2.28 -6.47 -18.75
CA THR A 27 -2.47 -7.70 -19.55
C THR A 27 -1.36 -7.88 -20.58
N HIS A 28 -0.80 -6.81 -21.15
CA HIS A 28 0.39 -6.89 -22.00
C HIS A 28 1.57 -7.53 -21.26
N HIS A 29 1.68 -7.30 -19.95
CA HIS A 29 2.70 -7.93 -19.10
C HIS A 29 2.29 -9.31 -18.55
N GLY A 30 1.24 -9.93 -19.09
CA GLY A 30 0.86 -11.31 -18.82
C GLY A 30 -0.02 -11.51 -17.57
N LEU A 31 -0.46 -10.44 -16.93
CA LEU A 31 -1.34 -10.51 -15.77
C LEU A 31 -2.73 -11.01 -16.17
N SER A 32 -3.33 -11.90 -15.36
CA SER A 32 -4.69 -12.38 -15.61
C SER A 32 -5.71 -11.24 -15.60
N ASP A 33 -6.79 -11.39 -16.35
CA ASP A 33 -7.85 -10.37 -16.43
C ASP A 33 -8.40 -10.02 -15.05
N ALA A 34 -8.60 -11.00 -14.17
CA ALA A 34 -9.08 -10.79 -12.82
C ALA A 34 -8.14 -9.87 -12.01
N HIS A 35 -6.82 -10.12 -12.07
CA HIS A 35 -5.84 -9.27 -11.40
C HIS A 35 -5.76 -7.88 -12.05
N ALA A 36 -5.78 -7.80 -13.37
CA ALA A 36 -5.73 -6.53 -14.09
C ALA A 36 -6.91 -5.63 -13.74
N GLN A 37 -8.12 -6.19 -13.64
CA GLN A 37 -9.34 -5.48 -13.26
C GLN A 37 -9.28 -4.97 -11.81
N ALA A 38 -8.85 -5.81 -10.87
CA ALA A 38 -8.72 -5.41 -9.46
C ALA A 38 -7.73 -4.26 -9.28
N ILE A 39 -6.60 -4.31 -9.98
CA ILE A 39 -5.60 -3.24 -9.95
C ILE A 39 -6.10 -1.98 -10.65
N ALA A 40 -6.74 -2.09 -11.81
CA ALA A 40 -7.21 -0.96 -12.58
C ALA A 40 -8.21 -0.12 -11.78
N ARG A 41 -9.12 -0.74 -11.02
CA ARG A 41 -10.04 -0.02 -10.12
C ARG A 41 -9.31 0.87 -9.11
N VAL A 42 -8.27 0.35 -8.48
CA VAL A 42 -7.50 1.09 -7.47
C VAL A 42 -6.67 2.21 -8.10
N ILE A 43 -6.11 1.99 -9.29
CA ILE A 43 -5.37 3.01 -10.04
C ILE A 43 -6.29 4.15 -10.49
N VAL A 44 -7.48 3.84 -10.98
CA VAL A 44 -8.48 4.84 -11.38
C VAL A 44 -8.94 5.66 -10.18
N ALA A 45 -9.16 5.00 -9.03
CA ALA A 45 -9.50 5.69 -7.79
C ALA A 45 -8.37 6.66 -7.37
N GLY A 46 -7.11 6.22 -7.44
CA GLY A 46 -5.94 7.04 -7.16
C GLY A 46 -5.82 8.28 -8.06
N GLU A 47 -6.09 8.15 -9.37
CA GLU A 47 -6.09 9.31 -10.27
C GLU A 47 -7.30 10.23 -10.07
N ARG A 48 -8.51 9.66 -9.92
CA ARG A 48 -9.75 10.42 -9.68
C ARG A 48 -9.60 11.36 -8.48
N ASP A 49 -8.96 10.89 -7.42
CA ASP A 49 -8.83 11.61 -6.15
C ASP A 49 -7.47 12.32 -6.02
N GLU A 50 -6.76 12.52 -7.13
CA GLU A 50 -5.50 13.27 -7.22
C GLU A 50 -4.37 12.74 -6.31
N CYS A 51 -4.43 11.45 -5.95
CA CYS A 51 -3.37 10.75 -5.24
C CYS A 51 -2.30 10.26 -6.23
N HIS A 52 -1.56 11.20 -6.84
CA HIS A 52 -0.65 10.93 -7.95
C HIS A 52 0.42 9.86 -7.66
N SER A 53 0.86 9.73 -6.39
CA SER A 53 1.82 8.68 -6.02
C SER A 53 1.21 7.27 -5.99
N HIS A 54 -0.11 7.11 -6.10
CA HIS A 54 -0.82 5.82 -6.11
C HIS A 54 -1.80 5.64 -7.29
N GLY A 55 -1.83 6.56 -8.25
CA GLY A 55 -2.57 6.43 -9.51
C GLY A 55 -1.76 5.74 -10.64
N VAL A 56 -1.88 6.25 -11.87
CA VAL A 56 -1.24 5.76 -13.11
C VAL A 56 0.27 5.62 -12.97
N PHE A 57 0.92 6.43 -12.15
CA PHE A 57 2.34 6.30 -11.83
C PHE A 57 2.71 4.87 -11.39
N ARG A 58 1.82 4.16 -10.67
CA ARG A 58 2.06 2.80 -10.20
C ARG A 58 2.11 1.75 -11.30
N LEU A 59 1.57 2.02 -12.49
CA LEU A 59 1.70 1.11 -13.63
C LEU A 59 3.17 0.84 -13.99
N LEU A 60 4.06 1.83 -13.82
CA LEU A 60 5.50 1.66 -14.05
C LEU A 60 6.10 0.63 -13.09
N MET A 61 5.69 0.68 -11.82
CA MET A 61 6.12 -0.28 -10.82
C MET A 61 5.53 -1.66 -11.11
N CYS A 62 4.25 -1.77 -11.43
CA CYS A 62 3.62 -3.03 -11.81
C CYS A 62 4.34 -3.70 -12.98
N ALA A 63 4.57 -2.94 -14.07
CA ALA A 63 5.29 -3.42 -15.25
C ALA A 63 6.71 -3.91 -14.90
N LYS A 64 7.44 -3.17 -14.06
CA LYS A 64 8.79 -3.58 -13.60
C LYS A 64 8.74 -4.87 -12.79
N SER A 65 7.81 -4.99 -11.84
CA SER A 65 7.67 -6.17 -10.99
C SER A 65 7.25 -7.41 -11.78
N LEU A 66 6.34 -7.26 -12.76
CA LEU A 66 5.93 -8.33 -13.67
C LEU A 66 7.08 -8.76 -14.58
N LYS A 67 7.78 -7.81 -15.21
CA LYS A 67 8.96 -8.10 -16.06
C LYS A 67 10.09 -8.77 -15.28
N GLY A 68 10.25 -8.42 -14.00
CA GLY A 68 11.23 -9.02 -13.11
C GLY A 68 10.85 -10.39 -12.57
N GLY A 69 9.65 -10.92 -12.90
CA GLY A 69 9.18 -12.20 -12.40
C GLY A 69 8.88 -12.20 -10.90
N LYS A 70 8.76 -11.02 -10.28
CA LYS A 70 8.52 -10.89 -8.84
C LYS A 70 7.12 -11.40 -8.47
N VAL A 71 6.15 -11.13 -9.33
CA VAL A 71 4.72 -11.40 -9.10
C VAL A 71 4.25 -12.57 -9.96
N ALA A 72 3.48 -13.48 -9.36
CA ALA A 72 2.84 -14.57 -10.07
C ALA A 72 1.66 -14.03 -10.90
N CYS A 73 1.85 -13.91 -12.22
CA CYS A 73 0.90 -13.23 -13.12
C CYS A 73 -0.48 -13.91 -13.21
N ALA A 74 -0.53 -15.23 -13.02
CA ALA A 74 -1.74 -16.04 -13.07
C ALA A 74 -2.11 -16.62 -11.70
N ALA A 75 -1.66 -16.00 -10.61
CA ALA A 75 -2.04 -16.39 -9.27
C ALA A 75 -3.57 -16.39 -9.10
N VAL A 76 -4.07 -17.41 -8.42
CA VAL A 76 -5.49 -17.52 -8.05
C VAL A 76 -5.56 -17.50 -6.52
N PRO A 77 -5.97 -16.38 -5.90
CA PRO A 77 -6.01 -16.29 -4.45
C PRO A 77 -6.89 -17.36 -3.83
N ARG A 78 -6.47 -17.91 -2.68
CA ARG A 78 -7.18 -18.96 -1.96
C ARG A 78 -7.78 -18.41 -0.68
N VAL A 79 -9.12 -18.33 -0.65
CA VAL A 79 -9.87 -17.93 0.54
C VAL A 79 -10.00 -19.12 1.49
N THR A 80 -9.81 -18.88 2.79
CA THR A 80 -10.00 -19.86 3.86
C THR A 80 -10.75 -19.21 5.01
N GLU A 81 -11.89 -19.78 5.38
CA GLU A 81 -12.59 -19.40 6.61
C GLU A 81 -11.90 -20.03 7.81
N ARG A 82 -11.29 -19.20 8.67
CA ARG A 82 -10.53 -19.67 9.85
C ARG A 82 -11.42 -19.84 11.07
N SER A 83 -12.43 -18.98 11.20
CA SER A 83 -13.42 -19.02 12.28
C SER A 83 -14.70 -18.27 11.89
N ALA A 84 -15.64 -18.15 12.83
CA ALA A 84 -16.84 -17.34 12.63
C ALA A 84 -16.52 -15.87 12.28
N ALA A 85 -15.43 -15.32 12.82
CA ALA A 85 -15.06 -13.91 12.69
C ALA A 85 -13.76 -13.68 11.90
N VAL A 86 -13.04 -14.72 11.46
CA VAL A 86 -11.76 -14.57 10.76
C VAL A 86 -11.79 -15.28 9.41
N VAL A 87 -11.38 -14.56 8.37
CA VAL A 87 -11.09 -15.08 7.03
C VAL A 87 -9.64 -14.78 6.68
N SER A 88 -8.96 -15.70 5.99
CA SER A 88 -7.63 -15.47 5.43
C SER A 88 -7.64 -15.70 3.94
N VAL A 89 -6.85 -14.93 3.19
CA VAL A 89 -6.64 -15.11 1.76
C VAL A 89 -5.15 -15.20 1.47
N ASP A 90 -4.71 -16.35 0.96
CA ASP A 90 -3.36 -16.50 0.41
C ASP A 90 -3.37 -16.01 -1.04
N ALA A 91 -2.64 -14.94 -1.35
CA ALA A 91 -2.61 -14.35 -2.69
C ALA A 91 -1.75 -15.13 -3.69
N GLN A 92 -1.09 -16.22 -3.27
CA GLN A 92 -0.29 -17.12 -4.10
C GLN A 92 0.83 -16.38 -4.88
N GLY A 93 1.46 -15.38 -4.26
CA GLY A 93 2.49 -14.53 -4.88
C GLY A 93 1.94 -13.52 -5.88
N GLY A 94 0.62 -13.35 -5.98
CA GLY A 94 -0.04 -12.35 -6.79
C GLY A 94 -0.14 -10.98 -6.11
N PHE A 95 -0.72 -10.01 -6.82
CA PHE A 95 -1.03 -8.70 -6.24
C PHE A 95 -2.19 -8.76 -5.23
N SER A 96 -2.09 -7.97 -4.18
CA SER A 96 -3.03 -7.99 -3.03
C SER A 96 -4.47 -7.59 -3.34
N GLN A 97 -4.71 -6.82 -4.40
CA GLN A 97 -6.02 -6.21 -4.69
C GLN A 97 -7.08 -7.27 -5.00
N LEU A 98 -6.74 -8.28 -5.81
CA LEU A 98 -7.68 -9.38 -6.09
C LEU A 98 -7.95 -10.23 -4.85
N ALA A 99 -6.93 -10.47 -4.03
CA ALA A 99 -7.08 -11.20 -2.77
C ALA A 99 -7.99 -10.44 -1.78
N PHE A 100 -7.84 -9.12 -1.71
CA PHE A 100 -8.73 -8.25 -0.94
C PHE A 100 -10.17 -8.31 -1.46
N GLU A 101 -10.39 -8.17 -2.77
CA GLU A 101 -11.75 -8.20 -3.33
C GLU A 101 -12.49 -9.50 -3.01
N LEU A 102 -11.80 -10.64 -3.12
CA LEU A 102 -12.36 -11.94 -2.76
C LEU A 102 -12.61 -12.05 -1.25
N GLY A 103 -11.63 -11.65 -0.42
CA GLY A 103 -11.73 -11.75 1.04
C GLY A 103 -12.73 -10.78 1.68
N SER A 104 -12.89 -9.58 1.11
CA SER A 104 -13.71 -8.50 1.65
C SER A 104 -15.20 -8.85 1.66
N GLN A 105 -15.66 -9.64 0.69
CA GLN A 105 -17.03 -10.16 0.66
C GLN A 105 -17.32 -11.00 1.91
N HIS A 106 -16.43 -11.95 2.23
CA HIS A 106 -16.53 -12.75 3.45
C HIS A 106 -16.36 -11.92 4.72
N LEU A 107 -15.48 -10.91 4.70
CA LEU A 107 -15.28 -10.00 5.83
C LEU A 107 -16.58 -9.26 6.19
N VAL A 108 -17.26 -8.68 5.20
CA VAL A 108 -18.51 -7.94 5.37
C VAL A 108 -19.60 -8.86 5.92
N GLU A 109 -19.76 -10.05 5.35
CA GLU A 109 -20.74 -11.03 5.80
C GLU A 109 -20.50 -11.48 7.25
N LYS A 110 -19.24 -11.76 7.60
CA LYS A 110 -18.85 -12.15 8.96
C LYS A 110 -19.09 -11.01 9.94
N ALA A 111 -18.62 -9.79 9.64
CA ALA A 111 -18.80 -8.63 10.51
C ALA A 111 -20.28 -8.39 10.84
N ARG A 112 -21.18 -8.48 9.86
CA ARG A 112 -22.64 -8.36 10.09
C ARG A 112 -23.20 -9.41 11.03
N ARG A 113 -22.65 -10.62 11.02
CA ARG A 113 -23.11 -11.74 11.85
C ARG A 113 -22.50 -11.73 13.24
N THR A 114 -21.25 -11.31 13.38
CA THR A 114 -20.48 -11.43 14.63
C THR A 114 -20.23 -10.10 15.32
N GLY A 115 -20.65 -8.98 14.72
CA GLY A 115 -20.39 -7.61 15.20
C GLY A 115 -18.99 -7.10 14.87
N ILE A 116 -18.00 -7.97 14.77
CA ILE A 116 -16.65 -7.66 14.31
C ILE A 116 -16.05 -8.85 13.57
N ALA A 117 -15.29 -8.61 12.51
CA ALA A 117 -14.55 -9.62 11.78
C ALA A 117 -13.18 -9.11 11.31
N ALA A 118 -12.29 -10.04 10.99
CA ALA A 118 -10.95 -9.76 10.48
C ALA A 118 -10.65 -10.53 9.19
N LEU A 119 -9.93 -9.88 8.28
CA LEU A 119 -9.39 -10.45 7.04
C LEU A 119 -7.87 -10.34 7.05
N ALA A 120 -7.20 -11.47 6.99
CA ALA A 120 -5.77 -11.57 6.77
C ALA A 120 -5.48 -11.83 5.28
N VAL A 121 -4.64 -11.01 4.65
CA VAL A 121 -4.14 -11.27 3.29
C VAL A 121 -2.63 -11.53 3.37
N ASN A 122 -2.23 -12.72 2.94
CA ASN A 122 -0.87 -13.22 3.03
C ASN A 122 -0.25 -13.46 1.66
N ASN A 123 1.07 -13.59 1.62
CA ASN A 123 1.81 -14.03 0.42
C ASN A 123 1.46 -13.20 -0.83
N CYS A 124 1.41 -11.87 -0.67
CA CYS A 124 0.94 -10.95 -1.70
C CYS A 124 1.96 -9.87 -2.02
N PHE A 125 1.80 -9.19 -3.15
CA PHE A 125 2.50 -7.95 -3.46
C PHE A 125 1.54 -6.76 -3.30
N HIS A 126 1.95 -5.76 -2.52
CA HIS A 126 1.14 -4.56 -2.28
C HIS A 126 1.86 -3.30 -2.74
N PHE A 127 1.11 -2.34 -3.29
CA PHE A 127 1.68 -1.09 -3.80
C PHE A 127 0.72 0.10 -3.86
N SER A 128 -0.56 -0.10 -3.54
CA SER A 128 -1.58 0.92 -3.68
C SER A 128 -1.78 1.69 -2.38
N ALA A 129 -2.59 2.75 -2.43
CA ALA A 129 -3.15 3.33 -1.23
C ALA A 129 -4.09 2.31 -0.54
N LEU A 130 -4.35 2.51 0.76
CA LEU A 130 -5.27 1.68 1.54
C LEU A 130 -6.69 2.26 1.56
N TRP A 131 -6.85 3.57 1.39
CA TRP A 131 -8.17 4.23 1.45
C TRP A 131 -9.24 3.65 0.52
N PRO A 132 -8.96 3.21 -0.74
CA PRO A 132 -10.02 2.72 -1.63
C PRO A 132 -10.70 1.47 -1.07
N GLU A 133 -9.94 0.67 -0.31
CA GLU A 133 -10.40 -0.60 0.20
C GLU A 133 -11.19 -0.44 1.50
N VAL A 134 -10.72 0.40 2.44
CA VAL A 134 -11.53 0.72 3.63
C VAL A 134 -12.79 1.50 3.23
N GLU A 135 -12.73 2.38 2.22
CA GLU A 135 -13.91 3.03 1.66
C GLU A 135 -14.91 2.02 1.08
N SER A 136 -14.44 1.00 0.36
CA SER A 136 -15.30 -0.07 -0.16
C SER A 136 -16.01 -0.85 0.95
N ILE A 137 -15.36 -1.07 2.10
CA ILE A 137 -15.99 -1.71 3.27
C ILE A 137 -17.04 -0.77 3.89
N ALA A 138 -16.73 0.52 4.01
CA ALA A 138 -17.66 1.52 4.53
C ALA A 138 -18.91 1.70 3.67
N ALA A 139 -18.83 1.44 2.36
CA ALA A 139 -19.99 1.42 1.47
C ALA A 139 -21.04 0.35 1.87
N HIS A 140 -20.64 -0.66 2.65
CA HIS A 140 -21.56 -1.66 3.22
C HIS A 140 -22.15 -1.27 4.59
N GLY A 141 -21.87 -0.05 5.07
CA GLY A 141 -22.34 0.46 6.36
C GLY A 141 -21.50 -0.02 7.55
N LEU A 142 -20.25 -0.41 7.33
CA LEU A 142 -19.34 -0.93 8.36
C LEU A 142 -18.16 0.02 8.59
N ALA A 143 -17.69 0.14 9.82
CA ALA A 143 -16.40 0.76 10.10
C ALA A 143 -15.27 -0.21 9.68
N ALA A 144 -14.15 0.32 9.20
CA ALA A 144 -13.02 -0.51 8.78
C ALA A 144 -11.67 0.07 9.20
N LEU A 145 -10.73 -0.80 9.55
CA LEU A 145 -9.34 -0.48 9.83
C LEU A 145 -8.44 -1.38 8.98
N ALA A 146 -7.48 -0.82 8.26
CA ALA A 146 -6.51 -1.55 7.44
C ALA A 146 -5.08 -1.20 7.86
N MET A 147 -4.21 -2.20 7.86
CA MET A 147 -2.80 -2.10 8.25
C MET A 147 -1.94 -2.90 7.28
N THR A 148 -0.77 -2.39 6.89
CA THR A 148 0.11 -3.07 5.92
C THR A 148 1.58 -2.75 6.17
N PRO A 149 2.41 -3.65 6.72
CA PRO A 149 3.86 -3.48 6.72
C PRO A 149 4.44 -3.59 5.31
N SER A 150 5.68 -3.15 5.14
CA SER A 150 6.35 -3.11 3.82
C SER A 150 7.80 -3.58 3.91
N HIS A 151 8.78 -2.84 3.38
CA HIS A 151 10.20 -3.21 3.48
C HIS A 151 10.90 -2.28 4.47
N SER A 152 11.89 -2.80 5.19
CA SER A 152 12.59 -2.07 6.27
C SER A 152 13.38 -0.84 5.77
N TRP A 153 12.66 0.28 5.63
CA TRP A 153 13.15 1.56 5.13
C TRP A 153 13.18 2.65 6.20
N VAL A 154 12.40 2.49 7.27
CA VAL A 154 12.13 3.51 8.28
C VAL A 154 12.85 3.15 9.57
N ALA A 155 13.59 4.11 10.12
CA ALA A 155 14.26 3.95 11.40
C ALA A 155 13.29 4.17 12.57
N PRO A 156 13.34 3.35 13.63
CA PRO A 156 12.66 3.66 14.87
C PRO A 156 13.23 4.94 15.48
N THR A 157 12.46 5.63 16.31
CA THR A 157 12.98 6.79 17.04
C THR A 157 14.19 6.39 17.90
N GLY A 158 15.29 7.14 17.77
CA GLY A 158 16.58 6.82 18.41
C GLY A 158 17.44 5.82 17.64
N GLY A 159 16.91 5.19 16.58
CA GLY A 159 17.65 4.35 15.65
C GLY A 159 18.17 5.10 14.43
N LYS A 160 19.06 4.45 13.67
CA LYS A 160 19.63 5.00 12.43
C LYS A 160 19.60 4.07 11.22
N ARG A 161 18.96 2.90 11.36
CA ARG A 161 18.82 1.90 10.29
C ARG A 161 17.35 1.58 10.10
N GLY A 162 16.97 1.32 8.86
CA GLY A 162 15.63 0.84 8.53
C GLY A 162 15.33 -0.47 9.25
N VAL A 163 14.25 -0.48 10.03
CA VAL A 163 13.70 -1.69 10.69
C VAL A 163 12.24 -1.84 10.31
N PHE A 164 11.49 -0.73 10.30
CA PHE A 164 10.09 -0.72 9.90
C PHE A 164 9.94 -0.40 8.43
N GLY A 165 8.82 -0.81 7.85
CA GLY A 165 8.35 -0.23 6.61
C GLY A 165 7.69 1.13 6.81
N THR A 166 7.16 1.70 5.72
CA THR A 166 6.31 2.91 5.80
C THR A 166 4.98 2.64 6.50
N ASN A 167 4.64 1.37 6.67
CA ASN A 167 3.59 0.80 7.51
C ASN A 167 2.32 1.66 7.59
N PRO A 168 1.61 1.89 6.47
CA PRO A 168 0.38 2.67 6.50
C PRO A 168 -0.72 2.04 7.36
N ILE A 169 -1.54 2.94 7.91
CA ILE A 169 -2.79 2.65 8.58
C ILE A 169 -3.90 3.48 7.92
N ALA A 170 -5.00 2.82 7.59
CA ALA A 170 -6.18 3.49 7.07
C ALA A 170 -7.41 3.10 7.85
N PHE A 171 -8.33 4.04 7.96
CA PHE A 171 -9.57 3.88 8.70
C PHE A 171 -10.72 4.49 7.92
N SER A 172 -11.88 3.87 8.02
CA SER A 172 -13.13 4.39 7.50
C SER A 172 -14.26 4.28 8.52
N TRP A 173 -15.14 5.26 8.51
CA TRP A 173 -16.37 5.28 9.30
C TRP A 173 -17.57 5.61 8.41
N PRO A 174 -18.60 4.76 8.37
CA PRO A 174 -19.78 4.97 7.53
C PRO A 174 -20.62 6.13 8.07
N ARG A 175 -21.25 6.89 7.17
CA ARG A 175 -22.19 7.96 7.52
C ARG A 175 -23.58 7.66 6.97
N PRO A 176 -24.67 8.06 7.64
CA PRO A 176 -26.04 7.82 7.15
C PRO A 176 -26.31 8.41 5.76
N SER A 177 -25.60 9.48 5.39
CA SER A 177 -25.64 10.07 4.05
C SER A 177 -24.28 10.65 3.67
N GLY A 178 -24.05 10.76 2.35
CA GLY A 178 -22.81 11.26 1.77
C GLY A 178 -21.66 10.24 1.80
N HIS A 179 -20.45 10.72 1.54
CA HIS A 179 -19.22 9.90 1.58
C HIS A 179 -18.95 9.40 3.02
N PRO A 180 -18.12 8.37 3.23
CA PRO A 180 -17.65 8.02 4.58
C PRO A 180 -16.64 9.06 5.10
N TYR A 181 -16.32 8.99 6.41
CA TYR A 181 -15.09 9.60 6.93
C TYR A 181 -13.95 8.62 6.70
N VAL A 182 -12.86 9.05 6.05
CA VAL A 182 -11.71 8.18 5.72
C VAL A 182 -10.42 8.92 6.01
N PHE A 183 -9.44 8.21 6.59
CA PHE A 183 -8.05 8.62 6.56
C PHE A 183 -7.16 7.46 6.10
N ASP A 184 -6.03 7.79 5.50
CA ASP A 184 -4.97 6.87 5.11
C ASP A 184 -3.64 7.61 5.14
N PHE A 185 -2.71 7.14 5.97
CA PHE A 185 -1.37 7.71 6.05
C PHE A 185 -0.32 6.66 6.42
N ALA A 186 0.90 6.90 5.95
CA ALA A 186 2.09 6.16 6.38
C ALA A 186 2.49 6.53 7.81
N THR A 187 3.06 5.58 8.56
CA THR A 187 3.69 5.90 9.86
C THR A 187 5.09 6.53 9.71
N SER A 188 5.64 6.52 8.50
CA SER A 188 6.78 7.35 8.14
C SER A 188 6.41 8.83 8.02
N ALA A 189 7.39 9.73 8.17
CA ALA A 189 7.22 11.18 8.04
C ALA A 189 6.70 11.59 6.65
N VAL A 190 6.94 10.75 5.65
CA VAL A 190 6.45 10.90 4.28
C VAL A 190 6.33 9.51 3.63
N ALA A 191 5.49 9.35 2.61
CA ALA A 191 5.48 8.15 1.79
C ALA A 191 6.80 8.00 1.00
N ARG A 192 7.28 6.76 0.82
CA ARG A 192 8.50 6.50 0.02
C ARG A 192 8.36 6.91 -1.44
N GLY A 193 7.15 6.78 -2.00
CA GLY A 193 6.83 7.23 -3.36
C GLY A 193 7.06 8.73 -3.54
N GLU A 194 6.82 9.53 -2.50
CA GLU A 194 7.03 10.97 -2.54
C GLU A 194 8.52 11.32 -2.58
N ILE A 195 9.36 10.63 -1.81
CA ILE A 195 10.82 10.78 -1.89
C ILE A 195 11.33 10.45 -3.30
N GLU A 196 10.78 9.41 -3.94
CA GLU A 196 11.12 9.04 -5.31
C GLU A 196 10.71 10.13 -6.32
N LEU A 197 9.56 10.79 -6.14
CA LEU A 197 9.15 11.93 -6.97
C LEU A 197 10.12 13.12 -6.82
N TYR A 198 10.58 13.42 -5.60
CA TYR A 198 11.62 14.43 -5.37
C TYR A 198 12.94 14.06 -6.02
N ARG A 199 13.37 12.79 -5.89
CA ARG A 199 14.57 12.27 -6.55
C ARG A 199 14.50 12.42 -8.07
N ARG A 200 13.37 12.06 -8.68
CA ARG A 200 13.15 12.17 -10.14
C ARG A 200 13.09 13.60 -10.64
N SER A 201 12.62 14.53 -9.81
CA SER A 201 12.56 15.96 -10.15
C SER A 201 13.82 16.73 -9.76
N GLY A 202 14.83 16.08 -9.17
CA GLY A 202 16.08 16.72 -8.74
C GLY A 202 15.89 17.73 -7.59
N ARG A 203 14.80 17.61 -6.83
CA ARG A 203 14.47 18.53 -5.73
C ARG A 203 15.03 18.02 -4.41
N ALA A 204 15.55 18.92 -3.59
CA ALA A 204 15.95 18.62 -2.22
C ALA A 204 14.73 18.25 -1.35
N LEU A 205 14.89 17.25 -0.48
CA LEU A 205 13.87 16.86 0.48
C LEU A 205 13.75 17.89 1.61
N PRO A 206 12.55 18.09 2.18
CA PRO A 206 12.40 18.73 3.47
C PRO A 206 13.19 18.02 4.57
N LEU A 207 13.74 18.78 5.52
CA LEU A 207 14.35 18.21 6.72
C LEU A 207 13.30 17.43 7.54
N GLY A 208 13.77 16.38 8.22
CA GLY A 208 12.92 15.49 9.02
C GLY A 208 12.30 14.33 8.24
N TRP A 209 12.51 14.24 6.92
CA TRP A 209 12.05 13.09 6.12
C TRP A 209 12.98 11.88 6.21
N GLY A 210 14.27 12.11 6.39
CA GLY A 210 15.26 11.05 6.43
C GLY A 210 16.61 11.46 6.98
N ILE A 211 17.44 10.45 7.17
CA ILE A 211 18.80 10.51 7.69
C ILE A 211 19.74 9.73 6.77
N ASP A 212 21.03 10.02 6.84
CA ASP A 212 22.08 9.27 6.17
C ASP A 212 22.52 8.00 6.97
N ALA A 213 23.53 7.30 6.47
CA ALA A 213 24.08 6.09 7.10
C ALA A 213 24.69 6.34 8.50
N SER A 214 25.13 7.57 8.79
CA SER A 214 25.67 7.96 10.09
C SER A 214 24.57 8.28 11.11
N GLY A 215 23.38 8.61 10.62
CA GLY A 215 22.24 9.07 11.41
C GLY A 215 22.04 10.59 11.37
N ALA A 216 22.79 11.32 10.53
CA ALA A 216 22.64 12.76 10.39
C ALA A 216 21.45 13.10 9.47
N PRO A 217 20.69 14.18 9.73
CA PRO A 217 19.62 14.63 8.84
C PRO A 217 20.13 14.86 7.41
N SER A 218 19.37 14.39 6.41
CA SER A 218 19.73 14.55 5.01
C SER A 218 18.56 15.09 4.18
N THR A 219 18.88 15.96 3.22
CA THR A 219 17.96 16.46 2.21
C THR A 219 18.18 15.81 0.83
N ASP A 220 19.15 14.91 0.72
CA ASP A 220 19.40 14.17 -0.52
C ASP A 220 18.56 12.88 -0.59
N ALA A 221 17.73 12.77 -1.62
CA ALA A 221 16.80 11.66 -1.77
C ALA A 221 17.52 10.33 -2.02
N ALA A 222 18.65 10.32 -2.75
CA ALA A 222 19.38 9.09 -3.01
C ALA A 222 20.07 8.57 -1.75
N THR A 223 20.69 9.45 -0.97
CA THR A 223 21.28 9.14 0.34
C THR A 223 20.23 8.51 1.26
N VAL A 224 19.07 9.15 1.44
CA VAL A 224 18.00 8.63 2.32
C VAL A 224 17.48 7.27 1.84
N MET A 225 17.27 7.09 0.53
CA MET A 225 16.65 5.88 0.00
C MET A 225 17.58 4.67 -0.10
N GLN A 226 18.88 4.88 -0.27
CA GLN A 226 19.86 3.83 -0.61
C GLN A 226 20.85 3.54 0.51
N GLN A 227 21.26 4.55 1.28
CA GLN A 227 22.35 4.44 2.26
C GLN A 227 21.87 4.71 3.69
N GLY A 228 20.80 5.49 3.84
CA GLY A 228 20.26 5.92 5.12
C GLY A 228 18.93 5.26 5.45
N ALA A 229 18.06 6.04 6.10
CA ALA A 229 16.73 5.60 6.49
C ALA A 229 15.73 6.76 6.49
N MET A 230 14.47 6.45 6.25
CA MET A 230 13.35 7.36 6.46
C MET A 230 13.06 7.50 7.96
N LEU A 231 12.46 8.62 8.36
CA LEU A 231 12.02 8.84 9.74
C LEU A 231 10.51 8.57 9.91
N THR A 232 10.08 8.41 11.16
CA THR A 232 8.67 8.27 11.55
C THR A 232 8.01 9.63 11.72
N PHE A 233 6.71 9.75 11.48
CA PHE A 233 5.98 10.97 11.82
C PHE A 233 5.86 11.08 13.35
N GLY A 234 5.84 12.29 13.89
CA GLY A 234 5.59 12.49 15.32
C GLY A 234 6.57 11.72 16.23
N GLU A 235 7.79 11.47 15.74
CA GLU A 235 8.87 10.79 16.46
C GLU A 235 8.41 9.47 17.11
N HIS A 236 8.54 9.37 18.44
CA HIS A 236 8.27 8.16 19.21
C HIS A 236 6.81 7.67 19.05
N LYS A 237 5.85 8.56 18.73
CA LYS A 237 4.45 8.18 18.51
C LYS A 237 4.28 7.42 17.20
N GLY A 238 4.84 7.92 16.10
CA GLY A 238 4.82 7.19 14.82
C GLY A 238 5.65 5.92 14.89
N SER A 239 6.76 5.92 15.63
CA SER A 239 7.56 4.72 15.90
C SER A 239 6.76 3.63 16.63
N ALA A 240 5.97 4.00 17.64
CA ALA A 240 5.10 3.06 18.35
C ALA A 240 3.99 2.51 17.45
N LEU A 241 3.32 3.37 16.66
CA LEU A 241 2.30 2.95 15.70
C LEU A 241 2.88 2.04 14.62
N SER A 242 4.08 2.34 14.11
CA SER A 242 4.75 1.51 13.11
C SER A 242 5.07 0.12 13.66
N THR A 243 5.48 0.04 14.93
CA THR A 243 5.73 -1.22 15.64
C THR A 243 4.44 -2.02 15.82
N MET A 244 3.34 -1.36 16.20
CA MET A 244 2.03 -2.01 16.30
C MET A 244 1.62 -2.63 14.96
N ILE A 245 1.82 -1.92 13.85
CA ILE A 245 1.49 -2.40 12.50
C ILE A 245 2.38 -3.57 12.09
N GLU A 246 3.69 -3.53 12.38
CA GLU A 246 4.58 -4.70 12.16
C GLU A 246 4.02 -5.94 12.83
N LEU A 247 3.63 -5.83 14.11
CA LEU A 247 3.22 -6.99 14.91
C LEU A 247 1.83 -7.51 14.50
N LEU A 248 0.86 -6.61 14.31
CA LEU A 248 -0.53 -6.97 14.00
C LEU A 248 -0.71 -7.44 12.55
N ALA A 249 -0.03 -6.80 11.62
CA ALA A 249 -0.16 -7.11 10.21
C ALA A 249 1.10 -7.80 9.67
N GLY A 250 1.90 -8.45 10.51
CA GLY A 250 2.99 -9.36 10.13
C GLY A 250 2.87 -10.67 10.93
N PRO A 251 3.59 -10.85 12.05
CA PRO A 251 3.58 -12.08 12.83
C PRO A 251 2.20 -12.55 13.31
N LEU A 252 1.29 -11.64 13.70
CA LEU A 252 -0.05 -12.03 14.18
C LEU A 252 -0.86 -12.79 13.13
N ILE A 253 -0.70 -12.44 11.86
CA ILE A 253 -1.37 -13.13 10.75
C ILE A 253 -0.50 -14.19 10.08
N GLY A 254 0.60 -14.57 10.73
CA GLY A 254 1.52 -15.60 10.26
C GLY A 254 2.34 -15.19 9.03
N ASP A 255 2.71 -13.92 8.91
CA ASP A 255 3.47 -13.39 7.78
C ASP A 255 4.72 -12.63 8.23
N LEU A 256 5.44 -12.08 7.24
CA LEU A 256 6.74 -11.44 7.40
C LEU A 256 6.65 -10.06 8.08
N THR A 257 7.64 -9.77 8.91
CA THR A 257 8.00 -8.40 9.28
C THR A 257 8.66 -7.67 8.11
N SER A 258 8.77 -6.35 8.18
CA SER A 258 9.39 -5.56 7.10
C SER A 258 10.86 -5.89 6.86
N MET A 259 11.59 -6.37 7.89
CA MET A 259 12.98 -6.82 7.72
C MET A 259 13.06 -8.15 6.95
N GLU A 260 12.19 -9.11 7.29
CA GLU A 260 12.14 -10.41 6.62
C GLU A 260 11.67 -10.24 5.18
N SER A 261 10.68 -9.38 4.94
CA SER A 261 10.22 -9.01 3.60
C SER A 261 11.35 -8.41 2.76
N LYS A 262 12.17 -7.51 3.34
CA LYS A 262 13.35 -6.96 2.65
C LYS A 262 14.40 -8.03 2.36
N ALA A 263 14.72 -8.89 3.33
CA ALA A 263 15.69 -9.96 3.14
C ALA A 263 15.26 -10.96 2.05
N LEU A 264 13.95 -11.22 1.94
CA LEU A 264 13.37 -12.05 0.88
C LEU A 264 13.49 -11.38 -0.50
N ASP A 265 13.21 -10.07 -0.60
CA ASP A 265 13.34 -9.34 -1.87
C ASP A 265 14.81 -9.28 -2.34
N ASP A 266 15.75 -9.10 -1.39
CA ASP A 266 17.18 -9.07 -1.71
C ASP A 266 17.73 -10.44 -2.16
N SER A 267 17.13 -11.55 -1.72
CA SER A 267 17.61 -12.93 -1.99
C SER A 267 16.90 -13.64 -3.15
N SER A 268 15.60 -13.42 -3.30
CA SER A 268 14.75 -14.09 -4.31
C SER A 268 14.21 -13.13 -5.37
N GLY A 269 14.44 -11.83 -5.21
CA GLY A 269 13.84 -10.81 -6.06
C GLY A 269 12.35 -10.61 -5.84
N GLY A 270 11.70 -11.27 -4.88
CA GLY A 270 10.26 -11.10 -4.60
C GLY A 270 10.00 -10.48 -3.22
N GLY A 271 9.25 -9.39 -3.17
CA GLY A 271 8.79 -8.75 -1.94
C GLY A 271 7.38 -9.18 -1.57
N VAL A 272 7.21 -9.82 -0.41
CA VAL A 272 5.87 -10.11 0.13
C VAL A 272 5.44 -8.97 1.04
N ALA A 273 4.30 -8.38 0.74
CA ALA A 273 3.57 -7.46 1.60
C ALA A 273 2.45 -8.21 2.31
N VAL A 274 2.01 -7.64 3.44
CA VAL A 274 1.12 -8.29 4.38
C VAL A 274 -0.02 -7.34 4.72
N ARG A 275 -1.25 -7.84 4.87
CA ARG A 275 -2.39 -6.95 5.13
C ARG A 275 -3.35 -7.53 6.14
N LEU A 276 -3.73 -6.72 7.12
CA LEU A 276 -4.80 -7.01 8.06
C LEU A 276 -5.90 -5.96 7.91
N PHE A 277 -7.13 -6.44 7.75
CA PHE A 277 -8.33 -5.62 7.80
C PHE A 277 -9.19 -6.06 8.97
N MET A 278 -9.79 -5.11 9.67
CA MET A 278 -10.81 -5.34 10.69
C MET A 278 -12.04 -4.53 10.32
N ALA A 279 -13.22 -5.14 10.40
CA ALA A 279 -14.50 -4.49 10.10
C ALA A 279 -15.51 -4.72 11.23
N SER A 280 -16.31 -3.71 11.55
CA SER A 280 -17.34 -3.71 12.60
C SER A 280 -18.59 -2.95 12.18
#